data_AF-A0A540LTK6-F1
#
_entry.id   AF-A0A540LTK6-F1
#
_cell.length_a   1.000
_cell.length_b   1.000
_cell.length_c   1.000
_cell.angle_alpha   90.00
_cell.angle_beta   90.00
_cell.angle_gamma   90.00
#
_symmetry.space_group_name_H-M   'P 1'
#
loop_
_entity.id
_entity.type
_entity.pdbx_description
1 polymer ?
#
loop_
_entity_poly.entity_id
_entity_poly.type
_entity_poly.pdbx_seq_one_letter_code
_entity_poly.pdbx_strand_id
1 'polypeptide(L)' 'MNDDEAMEDIKNMEKYVMITMWCIQEDPSLRPTTKKLTKMLEGAKEVSVPPDPSPITSSNRSILSSRTY' A
#
# COMPACT_ATOMS: atom_id res chain seq x y z
N MET A 1 28.54 0.27 13.74
CA MET A 1 28.06 -1.11 13.52
C MET A 1 26.58 -1.30 13.84
N ASN A 2 25.93 -0.42 14.61
CA ASN A 2 24.48 -0.50 14.86
C ASN A 2 23.63 0.28 13.84
N ASP A 3 24.21 1.31 13.23
CA ASP A 3 23.46 2.22 12.36
C ASP A 3 23.06 1.57 11.02
N ASP A 4 23.89 0.67 10.49
CA ASP A 4 23.58 -0.02 9.22
C ASP A 4 22.41 -0.99 9.38
N GLU A 5 22.36 -1.73 10.49
CA GLU A 5 21.27 -2.64 10.84
C GLU A 5 19.95 -1.87 11.05
N ALA A 6 20.00 -0.75 11.79
CA ALA A 6 18.84 0.11 11.97
C ALA A 6 18.31 0.68 10.65
N MET A 7 19.19 1.04 9.72
CA MET A 7 18.79 1.53 8.40
C MET A 7 18.21 0.43 7.51
N GLU A 8 18.65 -0.82 7.67
CA GLU A 8 18.06 -1.98 7.00
C GLU A 8 16.64 -2.28 7.52
N ASP A 9 16.44 -2.23 8.84
CA ASP A 9 15.14 -2.41 9.46
C ASP A 9 14.10 -1.38 9.00
N ILE A 10 14.50 -0.10 8.87
CA ILE A 10 13.62 0.95 8.35
C ILE A 10 13.20 0.63 6.91
N LYS A 11 14.14 0.25 6.05
CA LYS A 11 13.84 -0.14 4.65
C LYS A 11 12.90 -1.35 4.58
N ASN A 12 13.11 -2.33 5.45
CA ASN A 12 12.24 -3.50 5.56
C ASN A 12 10.84 -3.13 6.03
N MET A 13 10.73 -2.24 7.03
CA MET A 13 9.45 -1.72 7.52
C MET A 13 8.68 -1.02 6.39
N GLU A 14 9.32 -0.10 5.66
CA GLU A 14 8.70 0.60 4.52
C GLU A 14 8.17 -0.37 3.47
N LYS A 15 8.98 -1.39 3.14
CA LYS A 15 8.59 -2.46 2.21
C LYS A 15 7.36 -3.23 2.70
N TYR A 16 7.32 -3.63 3.97
CA TYR A 16 6.18 -4.36 4.54
C TYR A 16 4.91 -3.50 4.61
N VAL A 17 5.03 -2.21 4.90
CA VAL A 17 3.90 -1.27 4.87
C VAL A 17 3.34 -1.19 3.45
N MET A 18 4.17 -1.02 2.42
CA MET A 18 3.71 -0.98 1.03
C MET A 18 3.03 -2.29 0.60
N ILE A 19 3.61 -3.44 0.97
CA ILE A 19 3.00 -4.76 0.71
C ILE A 19 1.62 -4.86 1.39
N THR A 20 1.51 -4.43 2.64
CA THR A 20 0.26 -4.45 3.40
C THR A 20 -0.81 -3.62 2.71
N MET A 21 -0.46 -2.40 2.29
CA MET A 21 -1.35 -1.51 1.56
C MET A 21 -1.84 -2.11 0.23
N TRP A 22 -1.02 -2.90 -0.47
CA TRP A 22 -1.44 -3.68 -1.64
C TRP A 22 -2.43 -4.81 -1.29
N CYS A 23 -2.24 -5.48 -0.16
CA CYS A 23 -3.07 -6.61 0.27
C CYS A 23 -4.46 -6.20 0.79
N ILE A 24 -4.57 -5.02 1.41
CA ILE A 24 -5.82 -4.52 2.00
C ILE A 24 -6.68 -3.68 1.03
N GLN A 25 -6.29 -3.59 -0.25
CA GLN A 25 -7.04 -2.84 -1.27
C GLN A 25 -8.51 -3.28 -1.33
N GLU A 26 -9.43 -2.32 -1.40
CA GLU A 26 -10.87 -2.61 -1.52
C GLU A 26 -11.16 -3.43 -2.78
N ASP A 27 -10.59 -3.01 -3.92
CA ASP A 27 -10.66 -3.75 -5.18
C ASP A 27 -9.77 -5.00 -5.12
N PRO A 28 -10.36 -6.23 -5.14
CA PRO A 28 -9.60 -7.46 -5.10
C PRO A 28 -8.68 -7.66 -6.32
N SER A 29 -8.98 -7.02 -7.46
CA SER A 29 -8.18 -7.15 -8.69
C SER A 29 -6.83 -6.43 -8.59
N LEU A 30 -6.73 -5.42 -7.71
CA LEU A 30 -5.49 -4.71 -7.43
C LEU A 30 -4.59 -5.50 -6.47
N ARG A 31 -5.16 -6.42 -5.68
CA ARG A 31 -4.39 -7.22 -4.72
C ARG A 31 -3.38 -8.12 -5.43
N PRO A 32 -2.17 -8.29 -4.87
CA PRO A 32 -1.17 -9.15 -5.48
C PRO A 32 -1.58 -10.62 -5.39
N THR A 33 -1.28 -11.39 -6.43
CA THR A 33 -1.36 -12.85 -6.34
C THR A 33 -0.37 -13.38 -5.32
N THR A 34 -0.61 -14.56 -4.74
CA THR A 34 0.32 -15.20 -3.79
C THR A 34 1.73 -15.28 -4.36
N LYS A 35 1.89 -15.64 -5.64
CA LYS A 35 3.19 -15.67 -6.34
C LYS A 35 3.86 -14.29 -6.41
N LYS A 36 3.11 -13.22 -6.67
CA LYS A 36 3.64 -11.84 -6.71
C LYS A 36 4.04 -11.39 -5.31
N LEU A 37 3.20 -11.67 -4.30
CA LEU A 37 3.45 -11.37 -2.89
C LEU A 37 4.72 -12.04 -2.37
N THR A 38 4.91 -13.35 -2.63
CA THR A 38 6.13 -14.07 -2.25
C THR A 38 7.39 -13.43 -2.82
N LYS A 39 7.40 -13.10 -4.13
CA LYS A 39 8.53 -12.42 -4.75
C LYS A 39 8.81 -11.04 -4.17
N MET A 40 7.77 -10.31 -3.78
CA MET A 40 7.92 -9.02 -3.10
C MET A 40 8.55 -9.22 -1.72
N LEU A 41 8.08 -10.17 -0.92
CA LEU A 41 8.63 -10.48 0.41
C LEU A 41 10.10 -10.91 0.34
N GLU A 42 10.45 -11.81 -0.58
CA GLU A 42 11.82 -12.29 -0.79
C GLU A 42 12.77 -11.21 -1.34
N GLY A 43 12.25 -10.06 -1.79
CA GLY A 43 13.06 -9.02 -2.45
C GLY A 43 13.45 -9.37 -3.88
N ALA A 44 12.95 -10.47 -4.44
CA ALA A 44 13.12 -10.85 -5.85
C ALA A 44 12.33 -9.94 -6.82
N LYS A 45 11.42 -9.10 -6.30
CA LYS A 45 10.70 -8.08 -7.05
C LYS A 45 10.55 -6.81 -6.20
N GLU A 46 10.84 -5.66 -6.82
CA GLU A 46 10.64 -4.35 -6.21
C GLU A 46 9.15 -4.09 -5.90
N VAL A 47 8.91 -3.41 -4.78
CA VAL A 47 7.59 -3.02 -4.33
C VAL A 47 7.32 -1.59 -4.79
N SER A 48 6.41 -1.44 -5.76
CA SER A 48 5.94 -0.11 -6.17
C SER A 48 4.98 0.47 -5.14
N VAL A 49 4.86 1.81 -5.13
CA VAL A 49 3.85 2.52 -4.35
C VAL A 49 2.46 1.96 -4.68
N PRO A 50 1.66 1.57 -3.65
CA PRO A 50 0.31 1.06 -3.84
C PRO A 50 -0.64 2.19 -4.28
N PRO A 51 -1.72 1.87 -5.02
CA PRO A 51 -2.78 2.83 -5.27
C PRO A 51 -3.39 3.27 -3.94
N ASP A 52 -3.82 4.53 -3.86
CA ASP A 52 -4.48 5.04 -2.66
C ASP A 52 -5.68 4.14 -2.32
N PRO A 53 -5.76 3.63 -1.08
CA PRO A 53 -6.83 2.72 -0.69
C PRO A 53 -8.22 3.37 -0.73
N SER A 54 -8.28 4.70 -0.94
CA SER A 54 -9.53 5.43 -1.14
C SER A 54 -9.81 5.70 -2.63
N PRO A 55 -10.81 5.04 -3.22
CA PRO A 55 -11.66 5.70 -4.17
C PRO A 55 -12.71 6.43 -3.36
N ILE A 56 -12.42 7.64 -2.85
CA ILE A 56 -13.52 8.59 -2.65
C ILE A 56 -14.00 8.87 -4.06
N THR A 57 -14.96 8.05 -4.50
CA THR A 57 -15.69 8.26 -5.73
C THR A 57 -16.05 9.74 -5.76
N SER A 58 -15.66 10.44 -6.82
CA SER A 58 -16.03 11.85 -6.99
C SER A 58 -17.54 12.06 -6.99
N SER A 59 -18.32 10.97 -6.99
CA SER A 59 -19.76 10.87 -6.74
C SER A 59 -20.20 11.38 -5.36
N ASN A 60 -19.33 11.43 -4.35
CA ASN A 60 -19.67 11.93 -3.01
C ASN A 60 -19.26 13.40 -2.77
N ARG A 61 -18.64 14.07 -3.75
CA ARG A 61 -18.30 15.49 -3.63
C ARG A 61 -19.55 16.37 -3.53
N SER A 62 -20.67 15.93 -4.10
CA SER A 62 -21.97 16.60 -3.98
C SER A 62 -22.62 16.43 -2.61
N ILE A 63 -22.39 15.32 -1.89
CA ILE A 63 -23.02 15.09 -0.57
C ILE A 63 -22.33 15.89 0.54
N LEU A 64 -21.01 16.07 0.47
CA LEU A 64 -20.31 16.98 1.39
C LEU A 64 -20.61 18.46 1.13
N SER A 65 -20.94 18.83 -0.11
CA SER A 65 -21.39 20.20 -0.46
C SER A 65 -22.77 20.54 0.09
N SER A 66 -23.63 19.55 0.36
CA SER A 66 -25.00 19.77 0.84
C SER A 66 -25.14 19.74 2.36
N ARG A 67 -24.05 19.53 3.10
CA ARG A 67 -24.04 19.51 4.58
C ARG A 67 -23.55 20.80 5.23
N THR A 68 -23.39 21.85 4.44
CA THR A 68 -23.13 23.23 4.91
C THR A 68 -24.21 24.16 4.37
N TYR A 69 -25.44 23.99 4.83
CA TYR A 69 -26.47 25.02 4.96
C TYR A 69 -27.35 24.69 6.15
#